data_AF-A0A920S409-F1
#
_entry.id   AF-A0A920S409-F1
#
_cell.length_a   1.000
_cell.length_b   1.000
_cell.length_c   1.000
_cell.angle_alpha   90.00
_cell.angle_beta   90.00
_cell.angle_gamma   90.00
#
_symmetry.space_group_name_H-M   'P 1'
#
loop_
_entity.id
_entity.type
_entity.pdbx_description
1 polymer ?
#
loop_
_entity_poly.entity_id
_entity_poly.type
_entity_poly.pdbx_seq_one_letter_code
_entity_poly.pdbx_strand_id
1 'polypeptide(L)'
;MAKHFQRGTRKDAEARLAKLSYSWEWQPNGDLRVTTPVLPAVRDLGDGRASFFNQLIAAFNGWKDTRNDPARAITFGDGAPLDSGDVAAASAIADEVTFDIPWQAGDLALVDNYVAMHGRRNFKGTRRVLASLVADH
;
A
#
# COMPACT_ATOMS: atom_id res chain seq x y z
N MET A 1 -6.21 9.32 14.15
CA MET A 1 -5.64 8.10 14.78
C MET A 1 -5.18 7.07 13.75
N ALA A 2 -3.87 6.90 13.60
CA ALA A 2 -3.29 5.75 12.93
C ALA A 2 -3.68 4.46 13.68
N LYS A 3 -4.58 3.66 13.12
CA LYS A 3 -5.06 2.41 13.76
C LYS A 3 -3.95 1.36 13.96
N HIS A 4 -2.73 1.59 13.47
CA HIS A 4 -1.63 0.60 13.48
C HIS A 4 -0.77 0.61 14.75
N PHE A 5 -0.98 1.57 15.66
CA PHE A 5 -0.25 1.70 16.94
C PHE A 5 -1.18 1.68 18.17
N GLN A 6 -2.33 1.00 18.09
CA GLN A 6 -3.44 1.08 19.04
C GLN A 6 -3.18 0.59 20.48
N ARG A 7 -1.95 0.18 20.84
CA ARG A 7 -1.55 -0.13 22.22
C ARG A 7 -0.12 0.34 22.44
N GLY A 8 0.06 1.58 22.87
CA GLY A 8 1.37 2.11 23.23
C GLY A 8 1.34 3.62 23.55
N THR A 9 2.29 4.06 24.35
CA THR A 9 2.64 5.47 24.58
C THR A 9 3.29 6.06 23.32
N ARG A 10 3.50 7.40 23.28
CA ARG A 10 4.30 8.03 22.21
C ARG A 10 5.67 7.36 22.06
N LYS A 11 6.30 7.04 23.19
CA LYS A 11 7.60 6.37 23.24
C LYS A 11 7.58 4.98 22.61
N ASP A 12 6.49 4.23 22.80
CA ASP A 12 6.35 2.90 22.19
C ASP A 12 6.18 2.99 20.66
N ALA A 13 5.44 4.01 20.19
CA ALA A 13 5.32 4.29 18.76
C ALA A 13 6.68 4.66 18.16
N GLU A 14 7.41 5.58 18.79
CA GLU A 14 8.75 6.02 18.38
C GLU A 14 9.75 4.86 18.34
N ALA A 15 9.77 4.01 19.37
CA ALA A 15 10.64 2.83 19.40
C ALA A 15 10.34 1.86 18.24
N ARG A 16 9.06 1.67 17.91
CA ARG A 16 8.66 0.83 16.78
C ARG A 16 9.03 1.44 15.43
N LEU A 17 8.87 2.75 15.26
CA LEU A 17 9.24 3.46 14.04
C LEU A 17 10.76 3.44 13.82
N ALA A 18 11.53 3.63 14.90
CA ALA A 18 12.99 3.50 14.86
C ALA A 18 13.42 2.10 14.40
N LYS A 19 12.79 1.04 14.91
CA LYS A 19 13.07 -0.35 14.47
C LYS A 19 12.76 -0.58 12.99
N LEU A 20 11.76 0.12 12.45
CA LEU A 20 11.39 0.06 11.03
C LEU A 20 12.22 1.00 10.14
N SER A 21 13.13 1.80 10.72
CA SER A 21 13.87 2.87 10.05
C SER A 21 12.96 3.92 9.40
N TYR A 22 11.80 4.17 10.00
CA TYR A 22 10.87 5.20 9.54
C TYR A 22 11.28 6.53 10.16
N SER A 23 11.03 7.64 9.47
CA SER A 23 11.09 8.98 10.06
C SER A 23 9.68 9.43 10.43
N TRP A 24 9.57 10.35 11.39
CA TRP A 24 8.28 10.80 11.88
C TRP A 24 8.30 12.22 12.44
N GLU A 25 7.13 12.84 12.49
CA GLU A 25 6.89 14.15 13.11
C GLU A 25 5.56 14.14 13.86
N TRP A 26 5.59 14.50 15.14
CA TRP A 26 4.37 14.80 15.91
C TRP A 26 3.88 16.21 15.57
N GLN A 27 2.65 16.30 15.08
CA GLN A 27 2.01 17.57 14.75
C GLN A 27 1.41 18.23 16.00
N PRO A 28 1.18 19.57 15.98
CA PRO A 28 0.61 20.30 17.12
C PRO A 28 -0.76 19.78 17.58
N ASN A 29 -1.55 19.24 16.65
CA ASN A 29 -2.86 18.63 16.94
C ASN A 29 -2.77 17.22 17.56
N GLY A 30 -1.56 16.72 17.79
CA GLY A 30 -1.30 15.39 18.35
C GLY A 30 -1.32 14.25 17.34
N ASP A 31 -1.54 14.53 16.04
CA ASP A 31 -1.36 13.54 14.98
C ASP A 31 0.12 13.23 14.73
N LEU A 32 0.37 12.08 14.13
CA LEU A 32 1.71 11.61 13.80
C LEU A 32 1.83 11.50 12.28
N ARG A 33 2.76 12.26 11.69
CA ARG A 33 3.21 12.04 10.31
C ARG A 33 4.35 11.03 10.31
N VAL A 34 4.31 10.08 9.38
CA VAL A 34 5.31 9.01 9.27
C VAL A 34 5.74 8.91 7.82
N THR A 35 7.04 8.72 7.61
CA THR A 35 7.63 8.51 6.28
C THR A 35 8.51 7.26 6.33
N THR A 36 8.31 6.37 5.36
CA THR A 36 9.13 5.16 5.22
C THR A 36 10.55 5.53 4.76
N PRO A 37 11.53 4.62 4.89
CA PRO A 37 12.75 4.76 4.10
C PRO A 37 12.42 4.72 2.59
N VAL A 38 13.41 5.05 1.75
CA VAL A 38 13.31 4.82 0.32
C VAL A 38 13.19 3.33 0.07
N LEU A 39 12.13 2.92 -0.63
CA LEU A 39 11.85 1.53 -0.96
C LEU A 39 11.88 1.35 -2.49
N PRO A 40 12.38 0.22 -3.00
CA PRO A 40 12.29 -0.10 -4.42
C PRO A 40 10.83 -0.12 -4.88
N ALA A 41 10.53 0.58 -5.99
CA ALA A 41 9.21 0.50 -6.63
C ALA A 41 9.03 -0.78 -7.46
N VAL A 42 10.15 -1.33 -7.95
CA VAL A 42 10.21 -2.55 -8.74
C VAL A 42 11.03 -3.58 -7.96
N ARG A 43 10.47 -4.76 -7.76
CA ARG A 43 11.12 -5.88 -7.07
C ARG A 43 11.71 -6.82 -8.12
N ASP A 44 12.98 -7.16 -7.95
CA ASP A 44 13.62 -8.25 -8.70
C ASP A 44 13.11 -9.60 -8.15
N LEU A 45 12.62 -10.46 -9.05
CA LEU A 45 12.11 -11.79 -8.70
C LEU A 45 13.15 -12.90 -8.95
N GLY A 46 14.35 -12.53 -9.42
CA GLY A 46 15.30 -13.46 -10.01
C GLY A 46 14.97 -13.75 -11.47
N ASP A 47 15.79 -14.57 -12.12
CA ASP A 47 15.58 -15.12 -13.48
C ASP A 47 15.27 -14.09 -14.60
N GLY A 48 15.55 -12.81 -14.38
CA GLY A 48 15.27 -11.72 -15.31
C GLY A 48 13.83 -11.18 -15.21
N ARG A 49 13.01 -11.70 -14.30
CA ARG A 49 11.67 -11.17 -14.01
C ARG A 49 11.71 -10.09 -12.93
N ALA A 50 10.73 -9.20 -13.01
CA ALA A 50 10.49 -8.17 -12.01
C ALA A 50 8.99 -7.94 -11.79
N SER A 51 8.62 -7.42 -10.63
CA SER A 51 7.24 -7.04 -10.32
C SER A 51 7.12 -5.59 -9.86
N PHE A 52 5.98 -4.98 -10.17
CA PHE A 52 5.61 -3.64 -9.70
C PHE A 52 5.08 -3.72 -8.26
N PHE A 53 5.98 -3.98 -7.31
CA PHE A 53 5.66 -4.24 -5.91
C PHE A 53 5.72 -2.94 -5.09
N ASN A 54 4.66 -2.15 -5.14
CA ASN A 54 4.56 -0.91 -4.38
C ASN A 54 3.10 -0.47 -4.18
N GLN A 55 2.88 0.65 -3.49
CA GLN A 55 1.55 1.17 -3.17
C GLN A 55 1.14 2.40 -4.00
N LEU A 56 1.82 2.66 -5.12
CA LEU A 56 1.64 3.87 -5.93
C LEU A 56 0.18 4.07 -6.35
N ILE A 57 -0.38 3.06 -7.02
CA ILE A 57 -1.74 3.10 -7.55
C ILE A 57 -2.77 3.19 -6.42
N ALA A 58 -2.54 2.49 -5.31
CA ALA A 58 -3.43 2.49 -4.15
C ALA A 58 -3.47 3.86 -3.46
N ALA A 59 -2.31 4.51 -3.28
CA ALA A 59 -2.27 5.84 -2.67
C ALA A 59 -2.87 6.91 -3.59
N PHE A 60 -2.56 6.88 -4.89
CA PHE A 60 -3.08 7.83 -5.86
C PHE A 60 -4.62 7.81 -5.95
N ASN A 61 -5.21 6.60 -5.99
CA ASN A 61 -6.65 6.45 -6.11
C ASN A 61 -7.38 6.49 -4.75
N GLY A 62 -6.72 6.11 -3.67
CA GLY A 62 -7.37 5.82 -2.38
C GLY A 62 -7.07 6.78 -1.24
N TRP A 63 -5.94 7.48 -1.23
CA TRP A 63 -5.53 8.32 -0.07
C TRP A 63 -6.01 9.76 -0.21
N LYS A 64 -7.30 9.93 -0.51
CA LYS A 64 -7.97 11.23 -0.47
C LYS A 64 -8.61 11.40 0.90
N ASP A 65 -7.83 11.84 1.88
CA ASP A 65 -8.36 12.25 3.18
C ASP A 65 -7.87 13.65 3.57
N THR A 66 -8.51 14.25 4.58
CA THR A 66 -8.19 15.63 5.01
C THR A 66 -6.81 15.78 5.66
N ARG A 67 -6.09 14.67 5.89
CA ARG A 67 -4.81 14.65 6.62
C ARG A 67 -3.62 14.37 5.71
N ASN A 68 -3.87 13.89 4.49
CA ASN A 68 -2.84 13.55 3.51
C ASN A 68 -3.10 14.30 2.22
N ASP A 69 -2.08 15.02 1.75
CA ASP A 69 -2.07 15.53 0.38
C ASP A 69 -1.70 14.37 -0.55
N PRO A 70 -2.59 13.92 -1.46
CA PRO A 70 -2.30 12.82 -2.37
C PRO A 70 -1.06 13.07 -3.24
N ALA A 71 -0.78 14.33 -3.57
CA ALA A 71 0.39 14.71 -4.38
C ALA A 71 1.72 14.61 -3.63
N ARG A 72 1.65 14.46 -2.29
CA ARG A 72 2.82 14.34 -1.40
C ARG A 72 2.83 13.05 -0.60
N ALA A 73 1.79 12.24 -0.75
CA ALA A 73 1.66 10.94 -0.10
C ALA A 73 2.74 9.96 -0.55
N ILE A 74 3.14 10.05 -1.82
CA ILE A 74 4.24 9.28 -2.42
C ILE A 74 5.07 10.24 -3.27
N THR A 75 6.39 10.11 -3.18
CA THR A 75 7.38 10.87 -3.95
C THR A 75 8.45 9.90 -4.45
N PHE A 76 9.32 10.38 -5.34
CA PHE A 76 10.56 9.66 -5.68
C PHE A 76 11.47 9.55 -4.44
N GLY A 77 12.46 8.67 -4.50
CA GLY A 77 13.38 8.43 -3.37
C GLY A 77 14.23 9.64 -2.98
N ASP A 78 14.38 10.62 -3.87
CA ASP A 78 15.03 11.90 -3.63
C ASP A 78 14.06 12.99 -3.11
N GLY A 79 12.77 12.66 -2.96
CA GLY A 79 11.71 13.57 -2.52
C GLY A 79 11.06 14.37 -3.64
N ALA A 80 11.48 14.20 -4.90
CA ALA A 80 10.83 14.86 -6.03
C ALA A 80 9.38 14.36 -6.18
N PRO A 81 8.43 15.24 -6.54
CA PRO A 81 7.05 14.83 -6.78
C PRO A 81 6.96 13.89 -7.99
N LEU A 82 5.98 12.99 -7.96
CA LEU A 82 5.65 12.15 -9.10
C LEU A 82 4.80 12.93 -10.10
N ASP A 83 5.02 12.71 -11.40
CA ASP A 83 4.15 13.26 -12.44
C ASP A 83 2.79 12.54 -12.40
N SER A 84 1.70 13.30 -12.28
CA SER A 84 0.36 12.73 -12.18
C SER A 84 -0.09 11.97 -13.43
N GLY A 85 0.43 12.34 -14.60
CA GLY A 85 0.19 11.65 -15.87
C GLY A 85 0.85 10.27 -15.90
N ASP A 86 2.08 10.15 -15.38
CA ASP A 86 2.77 8.86 -15.26
C ASP A 86 2.02 7.91 -14.31
N VAL A 87 1.57 8.43 -13.16
CA VAL A 87 0.80 7.63 -12.19
C VAL A 87 -0.57 7.22 -12.76
N ALA A 88 -1.21 8.09 -13.53
CA ALA A 88 -2.44 7.78 -14.23
C ALA A 88 -2.23 6.71 -15.31
N ALA A 89 -1.15 6.78 -16.08
CA ALA A 89 -0.79 5.77 -17.06
C ALA A 89 -0.53 4.40 -16.41
N ALA A 90 0.24 4.37 -15.31
CA ALA A 90 0.45 3.15 -14.54
C ALA A 90 -0.86 2.56 -14.00
N SER A 91 -1.78 3.41 -13.53
CA SER A 91 -3.11 2.98 -13.07
C SER A 91 -3.95 2.40 -14.21
N ALA A 92 -3.93 3.03 -15.40
CA ALA A 92 -4.65 2.54 -16.56
C ALA A 92 -4.13 1.17 -17.04
N ILE A 93 -2.81 0.97 -17.05
CA ILE A 93 -2.19 -0.33 -17.36
C ILE A 93 -2.63 -1.38 -16.34
N ALA A 94 -2.61 -1.04 -15.05
CA ALA A 94 -3.05 -1.96 -14.00
C ALA A 94 -4.52 -2.35 -14.16
N ASP A 95 -5.40 -1.41 -14.52
CA ASP A 95 -6.81 -1.69 -14.80
C ASP A 95 -6.98 -2.58 -16.04
N GLU A 96 -6.20 -2.36 -17.10
CA GLU A 96 -6.24 -3.16 -18.33
C GLU A 96 -5.85 -4.64 -18.09
N VAL A 97 -4.83 -4.88 -17.28
CA VAL A 97 -4.36 -6.24 -16.97
C VAL A 97 -5.07 -6.89 -15.78
N THR A 98 -6.01 -6.17 -15.15
CA THR A 98 -6.83 -6.70 -14.05
C THR A 98 -8.00 -7.51 -14.60
N PHE A 99 -8.21 -8.70 -14.07
CA PHE A 99 -9.40 -9.51 -14.36
C PHE A 99 -10.26 -9.69 -13.11
N ASP A 100 -11.58 -9.61 -13.29
CA ASP A 100 -12.54 -9.79 -12.22
C ASP A 100 -12.85 -11.28 -12.03
N ILE A 101 -12.70 -11.79 -10.80
CA ILE A 101 -13.05 -13.16 -10.45
C ILE A 101 -14.50 -13.18 -9.93
N PRO A 102 -15.45 -13.85 -10.63
CA PRO A 102 -16.83 -13.97 -10.19
C PRO A 102 -16.97 -15.05 -9.10
N TRP A 103 -16.52 -14.70 -7.89
CA TRP A 103 -16.49 -15.59 -6.72
C TRP A 103 -17.79 -16.35 -6.48
N GLN A 104 -17.66 -17.66 -6.26
CA GLN A 104 -18.70 -18.55 -5.78
C GLN A 104 -18.36 -19.06 -4.37
N ALA A 105 -19.39 -19.51 -3.65
CA ALA A 105 -19.18 -20.10 -2.33
C ALA A 105 -18.40 -21.41 -2.47
N GLY A 106 -17.28 -21.52 -1.76
CA GLY A 106 -16.38 -22.67 -1.81
C GLY A 106 -15.13 -22.45 -2.67
N ASP A 107 -15.08 -21.38 -3.46
CA ASP A 107 -13.86 -21.02 -4.21
C ASP A 107 -12.69 -20.72 -3.27
N LEU A 108 -11.49 -21.09 -3.73
CA LEU A 108 -10.22 -20.77 -3.10
C LEU A 108 -9.30 -20.14 -4.14
N ALA A 109 -8.72 -18.99 -3.81
CA ALA A 109 -7.62 -18.41 -4.57
C ALA A 109 -6.33 -18.48 -3.76
N LEU A 110 -5.28 -18.99 -4.40
CA LEU A 110 -3.91 -18.86 -3.91
C LEU A 110 -3.25 -17.72 -4.69
N VAL A 111 -2.72 -16.74 -3.97
CA VAL A 111 -2.11 -15.54 -4.57
C VAL A 111 -0.66 -15.48 -4.15
N ASP A 112 0.25 -15.47 -5.13
CA ASP A 112 1.64 -15.10 -4.88
C ASP A 112 1.72 -13.58 -4.71
N ASN A 113 1.92 -13.14 -3.47
CA ASN A 113 1.93 -11.74 -3.12
C ASN A 113 3.09 -10.97 -3.78
N TYR A 114 4.16 -11.65 -4.23
CA TYR A 114 5.29 -11.00 -4.89
C TYR A 114 5.03 -10.66 -6.36
N VAL A 115 4.04 -11.29 -6.98
CA VAL A 115 3.79 -11.17 -8.43
C VAL A 115 2.45 -10.50 -8.71
N ALA A 116 1.44 -10.74 -7.88
CA ALA A 116 0.07 -10.28 -8.14
C ALA A 116 -0.36 -9.15 -7.19
N MET A 117 -0.82 -8.04 -7.77
CA MET A 117 -1.63 -7.06 -7.06
C MET A 117 -3.08 -7.58 -6.95
N HIS A 118 -3.75 -7.29 -5.85
CA HIS A 118 -5.15 -7.66 -5.66
C HIS A 118 -5.94 -6.52 -5.03
N GLY A 119 -7.22 -6.45 -5.38
CA GLY A 119 -8.13 -5.42 -4.94
C GLY A 119 -9.57 -5.91 -4.90
N ARG A 120 -10.52 -4.99 -4.76
CA ARG A 120 -11.94 -5.33 -4.70
C ARG A 120 -12.79 -4.32 -5.45
N ARG A 121 -13.63 -4.79 -6.36
CA ARG A 121 -14.72 -4.01 -6.97
C ARG A 121 -15.79 -3.64 -5.95
N ASN A 122 -16.59 -2.61 -6.23
CA ASN A 122 -17.77 -2.31 -5.43
C ASN A 122 -18.77 -3.49 -5.48
N PHE A 123 -19.47 -3.76 -4.37
CA PHE A 123 -20.46 -4.83 -4.30
C PHE A 123 -21.69 -4.36 -3.51
N LYS A 124 -22.80 -5.10 -3.65
CA LYS A 124 -24.05 -4.89 -2.90
C LYS A 124 -24.43 -6.17 -2.15
N GLY A 125 -25.19 -6.02 -1.05
CA GLY A 125 -25.66 -7.15 -0.25
C GLY A 125 -24.58 -7.77 0.64
N THR A 126 -24.86 -8.96 1.16
CA THR A 126 -23.96 -9.67 2.09
C THR A 126 -22.90 -10.45 1.33
N ARG A 127 -21.63 -10.18 1.62
CA ARG A 127 -20.47 -10.93 1.09
C ARG A 127 -19.52 -11.26 2.22
N ARG A 128 -19.01 -12.50 2.26
CA ARG A 128 -17.99 -12.95 3.21
C ARG A 128 -16.85 -13.62 2.46
N VAL A 129 -15.64 -13.12 2.65
CA VAL A 129 -14.39 -13.69 2.13
C VAL A 129 -13.46 -13.86 3.32
N LEU A 130 -12.85 -15.03 3.46
CA LEU A 130 -11.84 -15.31 4.47
C LEU A 130 -10.46 -15.25 3.82
N ALA A 131 -9.43 -14.89 4.59
CA ALA A 131 -8.06 -14.81 4.11
C ALA A 131 -7.11 -15.44 5.13
N SER A 132 -6.01 -16.01 4.61
CA SER A 132 -4.87 -16.49 5.38
C SER A 132 -3.59 -15.92 4.77
N LEU A 133 -2.60 -15.62 5.61
CA LEU A 133 -1.30 -15.09 5.22
C LEU A 133 -0.24 -16.14 5.51
N VAL A 134 0.66 -16.35 4.56
CA VAL A 134 1.81 -17.23 4.72
C VAL A 134 3.04 -16.34 4.93
N ALA A 135 3.83 -16.63 5.97
CA ALA A 135 5.09 -15.95 6.19
C ALA A 135 6.17 -16.56 5.29
N ASP A 136 7.15 -15.75 4.88
CA ASP A 136 8.37 -16.27 4.26
C ASP A 136 9.05 -17.26 5.22
N HIS A 137 9.64 -18.31 4.66
CA HIS A 137 10.45 -19.29 5.39
C HIS A 137 11.89 -18.83 5.56
#